data_AF-D5ETS4-F1
#
_entry.id   AF-D5ETS4-F1
#
_cell.length_a   1.000
_cell.length_b   1.000
_cell.length_c   1.000
_cell.angle_alpha   90.00
_cell.angle_beta   90.00
_cell.angle_gamma   90.00
#
_symmetry.space_group_name_H-M   'P 1'
#
loop_
_entity.id
_entity.type
_entity.pdbx_description
1 polymer ?
#
loop_
_entity_poly.entity_id
_entity_poly.type
_entity_poly.pdbx_seq_one_letter_code
_entity_poly.pdbx_strand_id
1 'polypeptide(L)'
;MVTTSISKNSTSCSNEAILSNSDGFTAFCFGGYHIRFKAPYSLERYVDVVKWDNGYLVVLAKYIHNAEPEEEYIDLKPILEGLYIDSETFLKPIKKVRIAYA
;
A
#
# COMPACT_ATOMS: atom_id res chain seq x y z
N MET A 1 11.12 33.82 23.81
CA MET A 1 11.09 33.51 22.37
C MET A 1 11.49 32.05 22.23
N VAL A 2 10.56 31.17 21.88
CA VAL A 2 10.83 29.74 21.72
C VAL A 2 10.91 29.48 20.23
N THR A 3 12.11 29.18 19.73
CA THR A 3 12.31 28.88 18.32
C THR A 3 11.87 27.44 18.09
N THR A 4 10.63 27.25 17.65
CA THR A 4 10.16 25.93 17.21
C THR A 4 10.68 25.68 15.81
N SER A 5 11.79 24.94 15.71
CA SER A 5 12.33 24.46 14.45
C SER A 5 11.43 23.35 13.90
N ILE A 6 10.51 23.70 12.99
CA ILE A 6 9.79 22.70 12.20
C ILE A 6 10.75 22.21 11.12
N SER A 7 11.34 21.04 11.35
CA SER A 7 11.95 20.26 10.27
C SER A 7 10.85 19.89 9.28
N LYS A 8 10.79 20.60 8.15
CA LYS A 8 10.21 20.01 6.95
C LYS A 8 11.16 18.89 6.56
N ASN A 9 10.85 17.66 6.96
CA ASN A 9 11.47 16.50 6.33
C ASN A 9 11.20 16.66 4.83
N SER A 10 12.28 16.91 4.10
CA SER A 10 12.33 16.86 2.65
C SER A 10 12.08 15.40 2.27
N THR A 11 10.80 15.01 2.20
CA THR A 11 10.44 13.75 1.57
C THR A 11 10.62 13.99 0.09
N SER A 12 11.79 13.60 -0.42
CA SER A 12 12.00 13.22 -1.81
C SER A 12 10.69 12.69 -2.39
N CYS A 13 10.24 13.27 -3.51
CA CYS A 13 9.07 12.80 -4.27
C CYS A 13 9.33 11.39 -4.80
N SER A 14 9.39 10.40 -3.92
CA SER A 14 9.43 9.00 -4.29
C SER A 14 8.06 8.70 -4.86
N ASN A 15 8.01 8.53 -6.18
CA ASN A 15 6.89 7.96 -6.93
C ASN A 15 6.68 6.47 -6.57
N GLU A 16 6.85 6.12 -5.31
CA GLU A 16 6.84 4.78 -4.77
C GLU A 16 5.81 4.74 -3.65
N ALA A 17 4.84 3.84 -3.79
CA ALA A 17 3.86 3.56 -2.75
C ALA A 17 4.34 2.41 -1.85
N ILE A 18 3.74 2.34 -0.67
CA ILE A 18 4.01 1.28 0.30
C ILE A 18 2.75 0.45 0.48
N LEU A 19 2.89 -0.87 0.38
CA LEU A 19 1.88 -1.83 0.77
C LEU A 19 2.32 -2.51 2.07
N SER A 20 1.38 -2.70 2.99
CA SER A 20 1.59 -3.36 4.27
C SER A 20 0.29 -4.00 4.77
N ASN A 21 0.34 -4.75 5.85
CA ASN A 21 -0.85 -5.19 6.56
C ASN A 21 -0.65 -5.13 8.08
N SER A 22 -1.73 -4.81 8.79
CA SER A 22 -1.80 -4.79 10.26
C SER A 22 -3.25 -4.89 10.70
N ASP A 23 -3.49 -5.48 11.87
CA ASP A 23 -4.79 -5.55 12.53
C ASP A 23 -5.93 -6.13 11.66
N GLY A 24 -5.59 -7.06 10.74
CA GLY A 24 -6.55 -7.65 9.80
C GLY A 24 -7.00 -6.69 8.68
N PHE A 25 -6.16 -5.70 8.35
CA PHE A 25 -6.32 -4.79 7.23
C PHE A 25 -5.05 -4.76 6.38
N THR A 26 -5.25 -4.58 5.09
CA THR A 26 -4.21 -4.14 4.17
C THR A 26 -4.18 -2.63 4.15
N ALA A 27 -2.98 -2.06 4.17
CA ALA A 27 -2.73 -0.64 4.17
C ALA A 27 -1.87 -0.25 2.96
N PHE A 28 -2.38 0.73 2.21
CA PHE A 28 -1.71 1.32 1.05
C PHE A 28 -1.41 2.79 1.32
N CYS A 29 -0.12 3.15 1.28
CA CYS A 29 0.35 4.49 1.62
C CYS A 29 1.02 5.15 0.41
N PHE A 30 0.54 6.33 0.03
CA PHE A 30 1.16 7.14 -1.03
C PHE A 30 0.74 8.61 -0.92
N GLY A 31 1.68 9.54 -1.13
CA GLY A 31 1.36 10.97 -1.22
C GLY A 31 0.64 11.56 0.00
N GLY A 32 0.89 11.04 1.20
CA GLY A 32 0.20 11.43 2.44
C GLY A 32 -1.14 10.72 2.69
N TYR A 33 -1.63 9.94 1.74
CA TYR A 33 -2.78 9.05 1.94
C TYR A 33 -2.36 7.78 2.65
N HIS A 34 -3.19 7.33 3.58
CA HIS A 34 -3.09 6.04 4.26
C HIS A 34 -4.44 5.33 4.13
N ILE A 35 -4.54 4.46 3.15
CA ILE A 35 -5.78 3.80 2.75
C ILE A 35 -5.80 2.40 3.35
N ARG A 36 -6.84 2.06 4.11
CA ARG A 36 -7.00 0.75 4.74
C ARG A 36 -8.23 0.04 4.22
N PHE A 37 -8.08 -1.23 3.88
CA PHE A 37 -9.17 -2.11 3.46
C PHE A 37 -9.02 -3.49 4.09
N LYS A 38 -10.13 -4.23 4.19
CA LYS A 38 -10.14 -5.48 4.93
C LYS A 38 -9.26 -6.52 4.26
N ALA A 39 -8.39 -7.17 5.04
CA ALA A 39 -7.61 -8.32 4.59
C ALA A 39 -8.27 -9.62 5.06
N PRO A 40 -8.01 -10.76 4.39
CA PRO A 40 -8.37 -12.07 4.90
C PRO A 40 -7.81 -12.29 6.31
N TYR A 41 -8.60 -12.92 7.19
CA TYR A 41 -8.17 -13.16 8.59
C TYR A 41 -6.93 -14.06 8.68
N SER A 42 -6.71 -14.90 7.67
CA SER A 42 -5.59 -15.84 7.57
C SER A 42 -4.33 -15.20 7.02
N LEU A 43 -4.37 -13.94 6.56
CA LEU A 43 -3.20 -13.25 6.01
C LEU A 43 -2.24 -12.91 7.15
N GLU A 44 -1.04 -13.51 7.14
CA GLU A 44 0.03 -13.13 8.06
C GLU A 44 0.70 -11.84 7.58
N ARG A 45 1.22 -11.86 6.34
CA ARG A 45 1.96 -10.74 5.76
C ARG A 45 2.10 -10.84 4.25
N TYR A 46 2.26 -9.70 3.60
CA TYR A 46 2.80 -9.64 2.24
C TYR A 46 4.32 -9.84 2.25
N VAL A 47 4.82 -10.61 1.30
CA VAL A 47 6.23 -10.97 1.17
C VAL A 47 6.90 -10.10 0.11
N ASP A 48 6.28 -9.98 -1.06
CA ASP A 48 6.86 -9.22 -2.18
C ASP A 48 5.78 -8.70 -3.14
N VAL A 49 6.15 -7.72 -3.98
CA VAL A 49 5.33 -7.23 -5.09
C VAL A 49 5.84 -7.85 -6.38
N VAL A 50 5.05 -8.77 -6.95
CA VAL A 50 5.36 -9.44 -8.22
C VAL A 50 5.11 -8.49 -9.40
N LYS A 51 4.00 -7.75 -9.36
CA LYS A 51 3.61 -6.84 -10.44
C LYS A 51 2.86 -5.62 -9.90
N TRP A 52 3.17 -4.46 -10.47
CA TRP A 52 2.41 -3.23 -10.35
C TRP A 52 1.97 -2.76 -11.73
N ASP A 53 0.68 -2.49 -11.90
CA ASP A 53 0.10 -2.06 -13.16
C ASP A 53 -1.07 -1.10 -12.93
N ASN A 54 -0.74 0.17 -12.72
CA ASN A 54 -1.66 1.32 -12.61
C ASN A 54 -2.94 1.02 -11.80
N GLY A 55 -2.77 0.56 -10.55
CA GLY A 55 -3.86 0.21 -9.64
C GLY A 55 -4.10 -1.29 -9.47
N TYR A 56 -3.55 -2.12 -10.34
CA TYR A 56 -3.57 -3.57 -10.20
C TYR A 56 -2.25 -4.08 -9.62
N LEU A 57 -2.33 -4.83 -8.53
CA LEU A 57 -1.20 -5.41 -7.81
C LEU A 57 -1.27 -6.94 -7.87
N VAL A 58 -0.12 -7.56 -8.15
CA VAL A 58 0.13 -8.98 -7.88
C VAL A 58 1.18 -9.02 -6.78
N VAL A 59 0.88 -9.70 -5.68
CA VAL A 59 1.76 -9.79 -4.52
C VAL A 59 1.90 -11.22 -4.06
N LEU A 60 3.03 -11.54 -3.45
CA LEU A 60 3.18 -12.78 -2.70
C LEU A 60 2.64 -12.58 -1.28
N ALA A 61 1.63 -13.35 -0.91
CA ALA A 61 0.98 -13.30 0.39
C ALA A 61 1.26 -14.57 1.18
N LYS A 62 1.75 -14.44 2.42
CA LYS A 62 1.90 -15.56 3.34
C LYS A 62 0.64 -15.69 4.18
N TYR A 63 -0.01 -16.85 4.07
CA TYR A 63 -1.19 -17.20 4.85
C TYR A 63 -0.86 -18.20 5.96
N ILE A 64 -1.59 -18.17 7.09
CA ILE A 64 -1.37 -19.02 8.27
C ILE A 64 -1.35 -20.51 7.92
N HIS A 65 -2.23 -20.94 7.03
CA HIS A 65 -2.43 -22.36 6.71
C HIS A 65 -1.53 -22.88 5.59
N ASN A 66 -0.77 -21.99 4.96
CA ASN A 66 0.00 -22.32 3.76
C ASN A 66 1.49 -22.27 4.11
N ALA A 67 2.25 -23.28 3.68
CA ALA A 67 3.69 -23.32 3.93
C ALA A 67 4.41 -22.23 3.10
N GLU A 68 4.07 -22.15 1.82
CA GLU A 68 4.65 -21.20 0.87
C GLU A 68 3.74 -19.98 0.67
N PRO A 69 4.30 -18.81 0.29
CA PRO A 69 3.51 -17.67 -0.15
C PRO A 69 2.73 -17.97 -1.43
N GLU A 70 1.54 -17.39 -1.56
CA GLU A 70 0.68 -17.51 -2.74
C GLU A 70 0.53 -16.17 -3.46
N GLU A 71 0.29 -16.20 -4.77
CA GLU A 71 -0.02 -14.99 -5.53
C GLU A 71 -1.42 -14.49 -5.19
N GLU A 72 -1.49 -13.24 -4.74
CA GLU A 72 -2.73 -12.53 -4.43
C GLU A 72 -2.88 -11.32 -5.35
N TYR A 73 -4.11 -11.06 -5.80
CA TYR A 73 -4.43 -10.04 -6.76
C TYR A 73 -5.27 -8.94 -6.10
N ILE A 74 -4.79 -7.70 -6.14
CA ILE A 74 -5.46 -6.55 -5.51
C ILE A 74 -5.77 -5.51 -6.58
N ASP A 75 -7.05 -5.17 -6.73
CA ASP A 75 -7.49 -4.02 -7.54
C ASP A 75 -7.79 -2.83 -6.61
N LEU A 76 -6.99 -1.78 -6.74
CA LEU A 76 -7.16 -0.56 -5.97
C LEU A 76 -8.28 0.33 -6.49
N LYS A 77 -8.68 0.22 -7.77
CA LYS A 77 -9.64 1.18 -8.34
C LYS A 77 -11.00 1.14 -7.64
N PRO A 78 -11.63 -0.03 -7.39
CA PRO A 78 -12.89 -0.06 -6.64
C PRO A 78 -12.77 0.47 -5.21
N ILE A 79 -11.61 0.28 -4.57
CA ILE A 79 -11.34 0.77 -3.21
C ILE A 79 -11.26 2.31 -3.22
N LEU A 80 -10.55 2.88 -4.19
CA LEU A 80 -10.42 4.33 -4.36
C LEU A 80 -11.76 4.99 -4.69
N GLU A 81 -12.51 4.40 -5.61
CA GLU A 81 -13.85 4.87 -5.99
C GLU A 81 -14.82 4.85 -4.80
N GLY A 82 -14.81 3.78 -4.00
CA GLY A 82 -15.59 3.69 -2.77
C GLY A 82 -15.23 4.73 -1.71
N LEU A 83 -14.04 5.34 -1.81
CA LEU A 83 -13.57 6.43 -0.96
C LEU A 83 -13.72 7.81 -1.61
N TYR A 84 -14.39 7.89 -2.77
CA TYR A 84 -14.53 9.11 -3.57
C TYR A 84 -13.18 9.73 -3.99
N ILE A 85 -12.16 8.90 -4.20
CA ILE A 85 -10.85 9.29 -4.72
C ILE A 85 -10.80 9.02 -6.22
N ASP A 86 -10.42 10.03 -7.00
CA ASP A 86 -10.19 9.87 -8.44
C ASP A 86 -9.00 8.92 -8.68
N SER A 87 -9.32 7.69 -9.10
CA SER A 87 -8.34 6.60 -9.19
C SER A 87 -7.25 6.90 -10.23
N GLU A 88 -7.60 7.48 -11.38
CA GLU A 88 -6.64 7.83 -12.42
C GLU A 88 -5.62 8.86 -11.93
N THR A 89 -6.08 9.98 -11.36
CA THR A 89 -5.20 11.05 -10.88
C THR A 89 -4.33 10.58 -9.73
N PHE A 90 -4.90 9.78 -8.81
CA PHE A 90 -4.19 9.26 -7.65
C PHE A 90 -3.10 8.25 -8.04
N LEU A 91 -3.39 7.33 -8.96
CA LEU A 91 -2.49 6.23 -9.32
C LEU A 91 -1.41 6.65 -10.33
N LYS A 92 -1.70 7.60 -11.23
CA LYS A 92 -0.80 8.08 -12.29
C LYS A 92 0.63 8.41 -11.84
N PRO A 93 0.87 9.08 -10.70
CA PRO A 93 2.24 9.37 -10.27
C PRO A 93 2.99 8.16 -9.69
N ILE A 94 2.33 7.04 -9.39
CA ILE A 94 2.94 5.87 -8.73
C ILE A 94 3.65 5.00 -9.77
N LYS A 95 4.98 4.92 -9.68
CA LYS A 95 5.84 4.12 -10.58
C LYS A 95 6.11 2.71 -10.08
N LYS A 96 6.10 2.50 -8.76
CA LYS A 96 6.35 1.21 -8.14
C LYS A 96 5.71 1.12 -6.76
N VAL A 97 5.55 -0.09 -6.28
CA VAL A 97 5.06 -0.39 -4.93
C VAL A 97 6.07 -1.30 -4.27
N ARG A 98 6.36 -1.07 -2.99
CA ARG A 98 7.19 -1.97 -2.18
C ARG A 98 6.46 -2.37 -0.91
N ILE A 99 6.85 -3.51 -0.36
CA ILE A 99 6.40 -3.93 0.97
C ILE A 99 7.21 -3.19 2.04
N ALA A 100 6.54 -2.72 3.09
CA ALA A 100 7.21 -2.21 4.30
C ALA A 100 6.36 -2.44 5.53
N TYR A 101 6.99 -2.81 6.63
CA TYR A 101 6.37 -2.88 7.95
C TYR A 101 7.01 -1.81 8.83
N ALA A 102 6.19 -1.09 9.60
CA ALA A 102 6.65 -0.10 10.58
C ALA A 102 7.16 -0.79 11.85
#